data_AF-A0A661KUG6-F1
#
_entry.id   AF-A0A661KUG6-F1
#
_cell.length_a   1.000
_cell.length_b   1.000
_cell.length_c   1.000
_cell.angle_alpha   90.00
_cell.angle_beta   90.00
_cell.angle_gamma   90.00
#
_symmetry.space_group_name_H-M   'P 1'
#
loop_
_entity.id
_entity.type
_entity.pdbx_description
1 polymer ?
#
loop_
_entity_poly.entity_id
_entity_poly.type
_entity_poly.pdbx_seq_one_letter_code
_entity_poly.pdbx_strand_id
1 'polypeptide(L)' 'KAHIDAELGEVITGKRPGRQDQEEITFFKSVGLAAQDAAAAGAVLKKAEEMGLGTIVELS' A
#
# COMPACT_ATOMS: atom_id res chain seq x y z
N LYS A 1 -11.78 22.56 -3.07
CA LYS A 1 -11.51 21.10 -2.95
C LYS A 1 -10.88 20.65 -4.27
N ALA A 2 -9.83 19.82 -4.22
CA ALA A 2 -9.34 19.19 -5.45
C ALA A 2 -10.42 18.25 -5.99
N HIS A 3 -10.50 18.14 -7.31
CA HIS A 3 -11.31 17.12 -7.96
C HIS A 3 -10.56 15.78 -7.83
N ILE A 4 -11.24 14.75 -7.30
CA ILE A 4 -10.68 13.40 -7.12
C ILE A 4 -11.32 12.51 -8.17
N ASP A 5 -10.49 11.94 -9.05
CA ASP A 5 -10.94 11.06 -10.14
C ASP A 5 -11.16 9.62 -9.67
N ALA A 6 -10.24 9.09 -8.86
CA ALA A 6 -10.32 7.74 -8.30
C ALA A 6 -9.54 7.60 -6.98
N GLU A 7 -9.95 6.64 -6.15
CA GLU A 7 -9.15 6.14 -5.03
C GLU A 7 -8.14 5.09 -5.53
N LEU A 8 -6.96 5.00 -4.87
CA LEU A 8 -5.91 4.08 -5.30
C LEU A 8 -6.38 2.60 -5.35
N GLY A 9 -7.22 2.19 -4.40
CA GLY A 9 -7.79 0.85 -4.36
C GLY A 9 -8.73 0.54 -5.53
N GLU A 10 -9.43 1.53 -6.06
CA GLU A 10 -10.31 1.35 -7.23
C GLU A 10 -9.48 1.10 -8.50
N VAL A 11 -8.36 1.81 -8.64
CA VAL A 11 -7.41 1.59 -9.74
C VAL A 11 -6.76 0.21 -9.64
N ILE A 12 -6.28 -0.18 -8.46
CA ILE A 12 -5.67 -1.50 -8.23
C ILE A 12 -6.64 -2.65 -8.54
N THR A 13 -7.92 -2.48 -8.19
CA THR A 13 -8.95 -3.51 -8.42
C THR A 13 -9.60 -3.43 -9.80
N GLY A 14 -9.18 -2.51 -10.66
CA GLY A 14 -9.73 -2.32 -12.01
C GLY A 14 -11.14 -1.74 -12.05
N LYS A 15 -11.68 -1.26 -10.92
CA LYS A 15 -12.99 -0.59 -10.84
C LYS A 15 -12.95 0.79 -11.48
N ARG A 16 -11.78 1.43 -11.50
CA ARG A 16 -11.50 2.69 -12.19
C ARG A 16 -10.24 2.53 -13.05
N PRO A 17 -10.18 3.15 -14.23
CA PRO A 17 -8.95 3.17 -15.01
C PRO A 17 -7.86 3.98 -14.28
N GLY A 18 -6.59 3.62 -14.53
CA GLY A 18 -5.47 4.51 -14.23
C GLY A 18 -5.28 5.54 -15.36
N ARG A 19 -4.06 6.06 -15.51
CA ARG A 19 -3.67 6.86 -16.69
C ARG A 19 -4.05 6.16 -18.00
N GLN A 20 -4.72 6.86 -18.90
CA GLN A 20 -5.24 6.33 -20.17
C GLN A 20 -4.49 6.84 -21.39
N ASP A 21 -3.84 7.99 -21.30
CA ASP A 21 -3.05 8.54 -22.41
C ASP A 21 -1.73 9.20 -21.93
N GLN A 22 -0.88 9.56 -22.90
CA GLN A 22 0.45 10.14 -22.64
C GLN A 22 0.41 11.65 -22.38
N GLU A 23 -0.67 12.34 -22.77
CA GLU A 23 -0.82 13.78 -22.62
C GLU A 23 -1.39 14.16 -21.24
N GLU A 24 -2.06 13.22 -20.57
CA GLU A 24 -2.56 13.36 -19.21
C GLU A 24 -1.45 13.73 -18.22
N ILE A 25 -1.81 14.49 -17.18
CA ILE A 25 -0.96 14.70 -16.00
C ILE A 25 -1.68 14.10 -14.80
N THR A 26 -1.22 12.94 -14.32
CA THR A 26 -1.77 12.27 -13.14
C THR A 26 -1.07 12.77 -11.88
N PHE A 27 -1.84 13.24 -10.89
CA PHE A 27 -1.34 13.59 -9.57
C PHE A 27 -1.79 12.57 -8.53
N PHE A 28 -0.84 11.82 -7.97
CA PHE A 28 -1.11 10.97 -6.82
C PHE A 28 -0.87 11.75 -5.53
N LYS A 29 -1.92 11.86 -4.70
CA LYS A 29 -1.82 12.40 -3.34
C LYS A 29 -2.04 11.31 -2.31
N SER A 30 -1.12 11.19 -1.38
CA SER A 30 -1.26 10.34 -0.19
C SER A 30 -1.10 11.15 1.10
N VAL A 31 -1.77 10.70 2.16
CA VAL A 31 -1.57 11.16 3.54
C VAL A 31 -0.93 10.06 4.42
N GLY A 32 -0.73 8.86 3.87
CA GLY A 32 -0.39 7.64 4.62
C GLY A 32 -1.64 6.90 5.12
N LEU A 33 -1.56 5.56 5.17
CA LEU A 33 -2.65 4.72 5.67
C LEU A 33 -2.07 3.59 6.54
N ALA A 34 -2.44 3.57 7.82
CA ALA A 34 -1.93 2.58 8.79
C ALA A 34 -2.13 1.11 8.37
N ALA A 35 -3.17 0.82 7.60
CA ALA A 35 -3.38 -0.52 7.06
C ALA A 35 -2.27 -0.95 6.07
N GLN A 36 -1.68 -0.02 5.33
CA GLN A 36 -0.53 -0.29 4.45
C GLN A 36 0.71 -0.65 5.28
N ASP A 37 0.94 0.05 6.38
CA ASP A 37 2.06 -0.23 7.30
C ASP A 37 1.90 -1.62 7.94
N ALA A 38 0.71 -1.93 8.44
CA ALA A 38 0.42 -3.24 9.04
C ALA A 38 0.56 -4.39 8.03
N ALA A 39 0.09 -4.20 6.79
CA ALA A 39 0.23 -5.20 5.74
C ALA A 39 1.72 -5.43 5.37
N ALA A 40 2.50 -4.36 5.25
CA ALA A 40 3.93 -4.44 4.98
C ALA A 40 4.68 -5.14 6.13
N ALA A 41 4.39 -4.76 7.38
CA ALA A 41 4.99 -5.38 8.57
C ALA A 41 4.66 -6.88 8.65
N GLY A 42 3.40 -7.26 8.40
CA GLY A 42 2.98 -8.67 8.37
C GLY A 42 3.70 -9.49 7.30
N ALA A 43 3.87 -8.91 6.09
CA ALA A 43 4.60 -9.58 5.00
C ALA A 43 6.08 -9.80 5.35
N VAL A 44 6.74 -8.79 5.92
CA VAL A 44 8.14 -8.87 6.35
C VAL A 44 8.30 -9.85 7.51
N LEU A 45 7.41 -9.81 8.51
CA LEU A 45 7.44 -10.73 9.65
C LEU A 45 7.33 -12.18 9.18
N LYS A 46 6.34 -12.49 8.35
CA LYS A 46 6.19 -13.83 7.75
C LYS A 46 7.47 -14.26 7.04
N LYS A 47 8.10 -13.36 6.29
CA LYS A 47 9.33 -13.69 5.56
C LYS A 47 10.51 -13.94 6.49
N ALA A 48 10.61 -13.17 7.58
CA ALA A 48 11.63 -13.36 8.61
C ALA A 48 11.48 -14.74 9.28
N GLU A 49 10.25 -15.16 9.60
CA GLU A 49 9.97 -16.48 10.17
C GLU A 49 10.40 -17.62 9.23
N GLU A 50 10.07 -17.53 7.94
CA GLU A 50 10.48 -18.51 6.91
C GLU A 50 12.01 -18.64 6.79
N MET A 51 12.74 -17.57 7.10
CA MET A 51 14.19 -17.49 6.98
C MET A 51 14.92 -17.71 8.30
N GLY A 52 14.20 -17.92 9.41
CA GLY A 52 14.80 -18.03 10.74
C GLY A 52 15.51 -16.76 11.21
N LEU A 53 14.98 -15.58 10.84
CA LEU A 53 15.54 -14.27 11.19
C LEU A 53 14.80 -13.64 12.37
N GLY A 54 15.52 -12.86 13.17
CA GLY A 54 14.98 -12.08 14.29
C GLY A 54 15.22 -12.70 15.66
N THR A 55 14.61 -12.11 16.68
CA THR A 55 14.72 -12.54 18.09
C THR A 55 13.34 -12.55 18.71
N ILE A 56 12.95 -13.67 19.31
CA ILE A 56 11.73 -13.77 20.11
C ILE A 56 11.99 -13.19 21.49
N VAL A 57 11.10 -12.30 21.95
CA VAL A 57 11.18 -11.65 23.26
C VAL A 57 9.92 -12.00 24.04
N GLU A 58 10.08 -12.47 25.28
CA GLU A 58 8.96 -12.70 26.19
C GLU A 58 8.42 -11.36 26.71
N LEU A 59 7.11 -11.18 26.66
CA LEU A 59 6.44 -10.02 27.25
C LEU A 59 6.07 -10.36 28.69
N SER A 60 6.81 -9.78 29.64
CA SER A 60 6.56 -9.88 31.09
C SER A 60 5.40 -9.01 31.55
#